data_AF-A0A8C1RSG1-F1
#
_entry.id   AF-A0A8C1RSG1-F1
#
_cell.length_a   1.000
_cell.length_b   1.000
_cell.length_c   1.000
_cell.angle_alpha   90.00
_cell.angle_beta   90.00
_cell.angle_gamma   90.00
#
_symmetry.space_group_name_H-M   'P 1'
#
loop_
_entity.id
_entity.type
_entity.pdbx_description
1 polymer ?
#
loop_
_entity_poly.entity_id
_entity_poly.type
_entity_poly.pdbx_seq_one_letter_code
_entity_poly.pdbx_strand_id
1 'polypeptide(L)'
;MCCSFNVYILFYFNVLFILNRERMGPELMIETSKNPKCPKVSAVSTIVNRGLPLKAYVFRNYNFLPGVRSHYLGGCQHKMWQAIRASSAAPGYFQEFVLGNDLHQDGGLLINNPTALAIHESKCLWPNTPVQCVVSLGTGRYETIGKTSSSTYTSLKTKLTNVISSATDTEEVHTMLDALLPPNTYFRFNPYMSEDISLDENRQERLDFLQAEGRRYLERNENKLKKVASVLTQEKGIVQKLAEWAQLKADMYDGLAFRSKL
;
A
#
# COMPACT_ATOMS: atom_id res chain seq x y z
N MET A 1 16.14 -5.34 -22.55
CA MET A 1 16.07 -4.98 -21.12
C MET A 1 14.84 -5.67 -20.53
N CYS A 2 14.99 -6.92 -20.09
CA CYS A 2 13.90 -7.66 -19.47
C CYS A 2 13.64 -7.12 -18.07
N CYS A 3 12.41 -6.70 -17.80
CA CYS A 3 11.91 -6.38 -16.47
C CYS A 3 11.90 -7.67 -15.62
N SER A 4 13.02 -7.97 -14.99
CA SER A 4 13.10 -8.96 -13.92
C SER A 4 12.55 -8.35 -12.63
N PHE A 5 11.73 -9.13 -11.92
CA PHE A 5 11.04 -8.85 -10.65
C PHE A 5 9.70 -8.13 -10.74
N ASN A 6 8.63 -8.89 -11.06
CA ASN A 6 7.25 -8.53 -10.67
C ASN A 6 6.96 -9.07 -9.26
N VAL A 7 7.77 -8.65 -8.29
CA VAL A 7 7.56 -8.92 -6.87
C VAL A 7 7.03 -7.63 -6.26
N TYR A 8 5.71 -7.53 -6.12
CA TYR A 8 5.06 -6.38 -5.49
C TYR A 8 4.99 -6.62 -3.99
N ILE A 9 6.04 -6.21 -3.28
CA ILE A 9 5.99 -6.15 -1.82
C ILE A 9 5.34 -4.80 -1.48
N LEU A 10 4.07 -4.86 -1.09
CA LEU A 10 3.36 -3.70 -0.59
C LEU A 10 3.78 -3.46 0.87
N PHE A 11 4.84 -2.67 1.05
CA PHE A 11 5.23 -2.24 2.38
C PHE A 11 4.27 -1.16 2.87
N TYR A 12 3.36 -1.53 3.78
CA TYR A 12 2.64 -0.59 4.61
C TYR A 12 3.59 -0.12 5.73
N PHE A 13 4.39 0.92 5.44
CA PHE A 13 5.20 1.56 6.48
C PHE A 13 4.33 2.58 7.21
N ASN A 14 3.79 2.20 8.37
CA ASN A 14 3.34 3.13 9.41
C ASN A 14 4.46 3.40 10.45
N VAL A 15 5.72 3.24 10.05
CA VAL A 15 6.85 3.66 10.88
C VAL A 15 7.16 5.11 10.54
N LEU A 16 6.56 6.03 11.29
CA LEU A 16 7.02 7.41 11.38
C LEU A 16 8.35 7.41 12.13
N PHE A 17 9.41 6.91 11.50
CA PHE A 17 10.72 7.40 11.86
C PHE A 17 10.83 8.76 11.22
N ILE A 18 11.15 9.77 12.03
CA ILE A 18 11.49 11.14 11.66
C ILE A 18 12.53 11.08 10.53
N LEU A 19 12.05 10.93 9.29
CA LEU A 19 12.85 11.00 8.09
C LEU A 19 12.85 12.47 7.74
N ASN A 20 13.79 13.18 8.37
CA ASN A 20 14.16 14.53 7.99
C ASN A 20 14.24 14.60 6.45
N ARG A 21 13.80 15.72 5.88
CA ARG A 21 14.05 16.10 4.47
C ARG A 21 15.45 15.69 3.98
N GLU A 22 16.42 15.74 4.89
CA GLU A 22 17.83 15.39 4.71
C GLU A 22 18.07 13.93 4.28
N ARG A 23 17.30 12.95 4.76
CA ARG A 23 17.51 11.52 4.42
C ARG A 23 16.90 11.09 3.09
N MET A 24 15.82 11.76 2.66
CA MET A 24 15.08 11.40 1.43
C MET A 24 15.47 12.23 0.22
N GLY A 25 16.19 13.32 0.43
CA GLY A 25 16.59 14.22 -0.64
C GLY A 25 15.44 15.06 -1.21
N PRO A 26 15.78 15.99 -2.12
CA PRO A 26 14.83 16.89 -2.75
C PRO A 26 14.16 16.30 -4.01
N GLU A 27 14.58 15.11 -4.44
CA GLU A 27 14.16 14.46 -5.69
C GLU A 27 12.65 14.16 -5.70
N LEU A 28 12.08 14.20 -6.89
CA LEU A 28 10.68 13.82 -7.10
C LEU A 28 10.56 12.30 -7.12
N MET A 29 9.43 11.79 -6.64
CA MET A 29 9.14 10.35 -6.67
C MET A 29 9.28 9.78 -8.08
N ILE A 30 8.81 10.48 -9.12
CA ILE A 30 8.94 10.01 -10.50
C ILE A 30 10.39 9.81 -10.95
N GLU A 31 11.37 10.48 -10.33
CA GLU A 31 12.78 10.34 -10.68
C GLU A 31 13.35 9.00 -10.21
N THR A 32 12.85 8.46 -9.09
CA THR A 32 13.28 7.14 -8.61
C THR A 32 12.91 6.04 -9.61
N SER A 33 11.88 6.28 -10.42
CA SER A 33 11.40 5.37 -11.46
C SER A 33 12.38 5.15 -12.61
N LYS A 34 13.33 6.07 -12.78
CA LYS A 34 14.39 6.00 -13.81
C LYS A 34 15.37 4.87 -13.51
N ASN A 35 15.54 4.50 -12.24
CA ASN A 35 16.38 3.38 -11.85
C ASN A 35 15.61 2.07 -12.07
N PRO A 36 16.07 1.17 -12.97
CA PRO A 36 15.37 -0.09 -13.25
C PRO A 36 15.35 -1.04 -12.05
N LYS A 37 16.21 -0.84 -11.05
CA LYS A 37 16.22 -1.62 -9.79
C LYS A 37 15.26 -1.05 -8.74
N CYS A 38 14.70 0.13 -8.96
CA CYS A 38 13.75 0.73 -8.01
C CYS A 38 12.34 0.17 -8.27
N PRO A 39 11.69 -0.42 -7.25
CA PRO A 39 10.33 -0.91 -7.40
C PRO A 39 9.35 0.24 -7.65
N LYS A 40 8.18 -0.09 -8.19
CA LYS A 40 7.07 0.85 -8.24
C LYS A 40 6.45 0.99 -6.86
N VAL A 41 6.34 2.21 -6.38
CA VAL A 41 5.94 2.56 -5.01
C VAL A 41 4.81 3.58 -5.07
N SER A 42 3.84 3.40 -4.18
CA SER A 42 2.78 4.38 -3.95
C SER A 42 2.46 4.51 -2.45
N ALA A 43 2.08 5.71 -2.03
CA ALA A 43 1.60 6.03 -0.69
C ALA A 43 0.21 6.69 -0.80
N VAL A 44 -0.64 6.47 0.20
CA VAL A 44 -2.05 6.90 0.17
C VAL A 44 -2.30 7.89 1.29
N SER A 45 -3.01 8.96 0.98
CA SER A 45 -3.50 9.94 1.96
C SER A 45 -4.97 10.23 1.72
N THR A 46 -5.62 10.89 2.67
CA THR A 46 -7.00 11.34 2.55
C THR A 46 -7.05 12.86 2.40
N ILE A 47 -7.71 13.35 1.36
CA ILE A 47 -8.00 14.78 1.19
C ILE A 47 -9.26 15.13 1.97
N VAL A 48 -9.14 16.11 2.89
CA VAL A 48 -10.21 16.49 3.81
C VAL A 48 -10.86 17.84 3.52
N ASN A 49 -10.27 18.68 2.66
CA ASN A 49 -10.75 20.04 2.38
C ASN A 49 -11.54 20.20 1.07
N ARG A 50 -11.89 19.10 0.38
CA ARG A 50 -12.65 19.14 -0.89
C ARG A 50 -14.14 18.79 -0.76
N GLY A 51 -14.68 18.81 0.46
CA GLY A 51 -16.06 18.43 0.76
C GLY A 51 -16.26 16.92 0.89
N LEU A 52 -17.50 16.51 1.16
CA LEU A 52 -17.89 15.10 1.25
C LEU A 52 -18.38 14.57 -0.11
N PRO A 53 -18.13 13.29 -0.46
CA PRO A 53 -17.33 12.33 0.30
C PRO A 53 -15.83 12.65 0.25
N LEU A 54 -15.12 12.30 1.33
CA LEU A 54 -13.66 12.39 1.41
C LEU A 54 -13.02 11.57 0.27
N LYS A 55 -11.87 12.01 -0.23
CA LYS A 55 -11.21 11.38 -1.39
C LYS A 55 -9.82 10.89 -1.03
N ALA A 56 -9.50 9.66 -1.41
CA ALA A 56 -8.14 9.15 -1.35
C ALA A 56 -7.26 9.79 -2.43
N TYR A 57 -6.02 10.09 -2.08
CA TYR A 57 -4.99 10.60 -2.97
C TYR A 57 -3.75 9.70 -2.94
N VAL A 58 -3.32 9.27 -4.12
CA VAL A 58 -2.22 8.34 -4.35
C VAL A 58 -0.99 9.10 -4.81
N PHE A 59 0.01 9.18 -3.95
CA PHE A 59 1.36 9.57 -4.32
C PHE A 59 2.04 8.37 -4.97
N ARG A 60 2.65 8.53 -6.14
CA ARG A 60 3.25 7.42 -6.89
C ARG A 60 4.58 7.78 -7.52
N ASN A 61 5.48 6.82 -7.62
CA ASN A 61 6.73 6.96 -8.37
C ASN A 61 6.60 6.49 -9.84
N TYR A 62 5.40 6.41 -10.37
CA TYR A 62 5.14 5.97 -11.74
C TYR A 62 4.05 6.82 -12.39
N ASN A 63 3.97 6.73 -13.71
CA ASN A 63 2.89 7.32 -14.48
C ASN A 63 2.23 6.24 -15.34
N PHE A 64 0.98 6.45 -15.71
CA PHE A 64 0.26 5.54 -16.58
C PHE A 64 0.53 5.84 -18.06
N LEU A 65 0.21 4.87 -18.90
CA LEU A 65 0.19 5.06 -20.35
C LEU A 65 -0.86 6.12 -20.74
N PRO A 66 -0.64 6.89 -21.81
CA PRO A 66 -1.64 7.81 -22.34
C PRO A 66 -2.99 7.11 -22.54
N GLY A 67 -4.07 7.74 -22.05
CA GLY A 67 -5.43 7.18 -22.13
C GLY A 67 -5.83 6.31 -20.93
N VAL A 68 -4.89 5.81 -20.14
CA VAL A 68 -5.19 5.10 -18.88
C VAL A 68 -5.31 6.10 -17.74
N ARG A 69 -6.40 6.01 -16.98
CA ARG A 69 -6.63 6.82 -15.78
C ARG A 69 -6.97 5.93 -14.60
N SER A 70 -6.37 6.25 -13.45
CA SER A 70 -6.79 5.63 -12.21
C SER A 70 -8.11 6.23 -11.72
N HIS A 71 -8.93 5.40 -11.09
CA HIS A 71 -10.09 5.84 -10.32
C HIS A 71 -9.70 6.77 -9.15
N TYR A 72 -8.51 6.58 -8.59
CA TYR A 72 -8.03 7.39 -7.47
C TYR A 72 -7.35 8.66 -7.95
N LEU A 73 -7.58 9.76 -7.24
CA LEU A 73 -6.80 10.98 -7.43
C LEU A 73 -5.34 10.67 -7.08
N GLY A 74 -4.39 11.29 -7.77
CA GLY A 74 -2.99 11.01 -7.51
C GLY A 74 -2.03 11.71 -8.46
N GLY A 75 -0.76 11.67 -8.10
CA GLY A 75 0.29 12.35 -8.85
C GLY A 75 1.68 11.80 -8.56
N CYS A 76 2.59 12.01 -9.50
CA CYS A 76 3.98 11.58 -9.39
C CYS A 76 5.00 12.72 -9.21
N GLN A 77 4.52 13.97 -9.27
CA GLN A 77 5.33 15.19 -9.19
C GLN A 77 5.49 15.69 -7.74
N HIS A 78 5.66 14.74 -6.81
CA HIS A 78 5.79 15.02 -5.38
C HIS A 78 7.12 14.49 -4.87
N LYS A 79 7.66 15.11 -3.84
CA LYS A 79 8.87 14.61 -3.16
C LYS A 79 8.49 13.45 -2.24
N MET A 80 9.40 12.51 -2.06
CA MET A 80 9.17 11.32 -1.23
C MET A 80 8.72 11.68 0.20
N TRP A 81 9.38 12.68 0.82
CA TRP A 81 9.04 13.13 2.16
C TRP A 81 7.65 13.77 2.25
N GLN A 82 7.15 14.39 1.17
CA GLN A 82 5.79 14.96 1.13
C GLN A 82 4.75 13.85 1.14
N ALA A 83 4.96 12.82 0.33
CA ALA A 83 4.08 11.66 0.28
C ALA A 83 3.97 10.95 1.63
N ILE A 84 5.11 10.73 2.29
CA ILE A 84 5.16 10.06 3.60
C ILE A 84 4.53 10.94 4.68
N ARG A 85 4.81 12.25 4.70
CA ARG A 85 4.22 13.19 5.66
C ARG A 85 2.70 13.26 5.51
N ALA A 86 2.19 13.30 4.28
CA ALA A 86 0.77 13.29 3.99
C ALA A 86 0.10 11.97 4.40
N SER A 87 0.73 10.85 4.07
CA SER A 87 0.20 9.50 4.33
C SER A 87 0.13 9.14 5.81
N SER A 88 0.98 9.74 6.66
CA SER A 88 1.11 9.43 8.10
C SER A 88 0.53 10.52 9.02
N ALA A 89 -0.18 11.50 8.46
CA ALA A 89 -0.77 12.60 9.23
C ALA A 89 -2.04 12.14 9.98
N ALA A 90 -1.87 11.23 10.94
CA ALA A 90 -2.94 10.61 11.71
C ALA A 90 -3.73 11.66 12.51
N PRO A 91 -5.07 11.73 12.35
CA PRO A 91 -5.90 12.69 13.05
C PRO A 91 -5.75 12.59 14.56
N GLY A 92 -5.43 13.71 15.20
CA GLY A 92 -5.23 13.77 16.65
C GLY A 92 -3.85 13.33 17.13
N TYR A 93 -2.95 12.87 16.25
CA TYR A 93 -1.53 12.66 16.54
C TYR A 93 -0.66 13.69 15.85
N PHE A 94 -0.94 13.96 14.57
CA PHE A 94 -0.18 14.90 13.77
C PHE A 94 -1.08 15.97 13.16
N GLN A 95 -0.49 17.15 12.94
CA GLN A 95 -1.13 18.19 12.17
C GLN A 95 -1.29 17.75 10.71
N GLU A 96 -2.41 18.16 10.12
CA GLU A 96 -2.72 17.99 8.71
C GLU A 96 -1.62 18.58 7.82
N PHE A 97 -1.40 17.96 6.67
CA PHE A 97 -0.36 18.37 5.75
C PHE A 97 -0.95 19.11 4.55
N VAL A 98 -0.63 20.39 4.43
CA VAL A 98 -1.04 21.21 3.28
C VAL A 98 -0.08 20.96 2.12
N LEU A 99 -0.63 20.56 0.97
CA LEU A 99 0.12 20.38 -0.27
C LEU A 99 -0.62 21.06 -1.42
N GLY A 100 -0.10 22.22 -1.83
CA GLY A 100 -0.80 23.07 -2.80
C GLY A 100 -2.14 23.55 -2.22
N ASN A 101 -3.24 23.22 -2.90
CA ASN A 101 -4.59 23.56 -2.47
C ASN A 101 -5.26 22.45 -1.64
N ASP A 102 -4.58 21.33 -1.42
CA ASP A 102 -5.15 20.14 -0.79
C ASP A 102 -4.65 20.00 0.65
N LEU A 103 -5.57 19.66 1.55
CA LEU A 103 -5.28 19.34 2.94
C LEU A 103 -5.32 17.82 3.11
N HIS A 104 -4.15 17.24 3.40
CA HIS A 104 -3.97 15.80 3.52
C HIS A 104 -3.96 15.36 4.98
N GLN A 105 -4.65 14.26 5.24
CA GLN A 105 -4.58 13.44 6.45
C GLN A 105 -4.18 12.02 6.11
N ASP A 106 -3.94 11.23 7.15
CA ASP A 106 -3.55 9.82 7.06
C ASP A 106 -4.43 9.02 6.08
N GLY A 107 -3.80 8.17 5.29
CA GLY A 107 -4.47 7.27 4.36
C GLY A 107 -5.37 6.27 5.08
N GLY A 108 -5.00 5.88 6.29
CA GLY A 108 -5.75 4.99 7.17
C GLY A 108 -7.13 5.53 7.56
N LEU A 109 -7.41 6.83 7.37
CA LEU A 109 -8.74 7.43 7.56
C LEU A 109 -9.79 6.89 6.58
N LEU A 110 -9.39 6.54 5.36
CA LEU A 110 -10.29 5.99 4.32
C LEU A 110 -9.88 4.61 3.83
N ILE A 111 -8.59 4.30 3.88
CA ILE A 111 -8.02 3.09 3.29
C ILE A 111 -6.99 2.56 4.27
N ASN A 112 -7.46 1.86 5.31
CA ASN A 112 -6.59 1.18 6.26
C ASN A 112 -5.93 -0.09 5.68
N ASN A 113 -6.48 -0.62 4.57
CA ASN A 113 -5.89 -1.71 3.80
C ASN A 113 -5.78 -1.33 2.31
N PRO A 114 -4.61 -0.87 1.84
CA PRO A 114 -4.44 -0.41 0.46
C PRO A 114 -4.31 -1.56 -0.54
N THR A 115 -4.56 -2.81 -0.16
CA THR A 115 -4.37 -3.97 -1.07
C THR A 115 -5.24 -3.85 -2.32
N ALA A 116 -6.53 -3.53 -2.17
CA ALA A 116 -7.43 -3.33 -3.32
C ALA A 116 -6.98 -2.16 -4.21
N LEU A 117 -6.57 -1.04 -3.60
CA LEU A 117 -6.02 0.12 -4.32
C LEU A 117 -4.75 -0.27 -5.09
N ALA A 118 -3.85 -1.04 -4.48
CA ALA A 118 -2.62 -1.47 -5.10
C ALA A 118 -2.84 -2.42 -6.27
N ILE A 119 -3.80 -3.35 -6.15
CA ILE A 119 -4.18 -4.24 -7.27
C ILE A 119 -4.75 -3.40 -8.42
N HIS A 120 -5.62 -2.43 -8.11
CA HIS A 120 -6.16 -1.50 -9.09
C HIS A 120 -5.05 -0.71 -9.81
N GLU A 121 -4.14 -0.06 -9.07
CA GLU A 121 -3.02 0.67 -9.66
C GLU A 121 -2.11 -0.25 -10.49
N SER A 122 -1.89 -1.49 -10.05
CA SER A 122 -1.11 -2.49 -10.79
C SER A 122 -1.78 -2.87 -12.11
N LYS A 123 -3.11 -2.98 -12.14
CA LYS A 123 -3.86 -3.21 -13.37
C LYS A 123 -3.87 -1.99 -14.30
N CYS A 124 -3.82 -0.77 -13.77
CA CYS A 124 -3.62 0.42 -14.59
C CYS A 124 -2.21 0.47 -15.20
N LEU A 125 -1.18 0.00 -14.48
CA LEU A 125 0.19 -0.07 -15.00
C LEU A 125 0.39 -1.20 -16.01
N TRP A 126 -0.21 -2.36 -15.74
CA TRP A 126 -0.05 -3.57 -16.53
C TRP A 126 -1.41 -4.27 -16.74
N PRO A 127 -2.24 -3.78 -17.67
CA PRO A 127 -3.60 -4.29 -17.86
C PRO A 127 -3.61 -5.78 -18.23
N ASN A 128 -2.67 -6.18 -19.08
CA ASN A 128 -2.58 -7.54 -19.63
C ASN A 128 -1.74 -8.50 -18.78
N THR A 129 -1.16 -8.03 -17.67
CA THR A 129 -0.31 -8.87 -16.81
C THR A 129 -1.11 -9.38 -15.61
N PRO A 130 -1.19 -10.70 -15.39
CA PRO A 130 -1.80 -11.24 -14.19
C PRO A 130 -0.94 -10.94 -12.97
N VAL A 131 -1.59 -10.70 -11.83
CA VAL A 131 -0.89 -10.53 -10.56
C VAL A 131 -0.48 -11.92 -10.06
N GLN A 132 0.83 -12.14 -9.94
CA GLN A 132 1.37 -13.43 -9.48
C GLN A 132 1.16 -13.64 -7.99
N CYS A 133 1.49 -12.63 -7.20
CA CYS A 133 1.46 -12.69 -5.74
C CYS A 133 1.21 -11.30 -5.15
N VAL A 134 0.40 -11.27 -4.10
CA VAL A 134 0.08 -10.11 -3.28
C VAL A 134 0.38 -10.49 -1.85
N VAL A 135 1.35 -9.79 -1.26
CA VAL A 135 1.66 -9.92 0.16
C VAL A 135 1.16 -8.67 0.87
N SER A 136 0.26 -8.86 1.82
CA SER A 136 -0.33 -7.78 2.61
C SER A 136 0.09 -7.95 4.06
N LEU A 137 0.75 -6.93 4.61
CA LEU A 137 1.27 -6.94 5.98
C LEU A 137 0.40 -6.02 6.84
N GLY A 138 -0.14 -6.56 7.93
CA GLY A 138 -0.86 -5.82 8.96
C GLY A 138 0.03 -5.53 10.15
N THR A 139 -0.32 -4.50 10.91
CA THR A 139 0.40 -4.06 12.12
C THR A 139 -0.05 -4.78 13.39
N GLY A 140 -0.88 -5.83 13.25
CA GLY A 140 -1.48 -6.56 14.36
C GLY A 140 -2.98 -6.31 14.47
N ARG A 141 -3.68 -7.31 15.01
CA ARG A 141 -5.09 -7.22 15.40
C ARG A 141 -5.26 -7.67 16.84
N TYR A 142 -6.04 -6.92 17.60
CA TYR A 142 -6.43 -7.24 18.96
C TYR A 142 -7.95 -7.46 18.99
N GLU A 143 -8.38 -8.66 19.37
CA GLU A 143 -9.81 -8.97 19.56
C GLU A 143 -10.11 -8.98 21.06
N THR A 144 -11.05 -8.13 21.48
CA THR A 144 -11.58 -8.18 22.84
C THR A 144 -12.58 -9.32 22.95
N ILE A 145 -12.09 -10.50 23.32
CA ILE A 145 -12.96 -11.64 23.63
C ILE A 145 -13.75 -11.31 24.90
N GLY A 146 -15.03 -10.91 24.75
CA GLY A 146 -16.04 -10.98 25.81
C GLY A 146 -16.26 -9.76 26.71
N LYS A 147 -16.46 -8.55 26.16
CA LYS A 147 -17.12 -7.46 26.93
C LYS A 147 -18.32 -6.87 26.19
N THR A 148 -19.48 -7.43 26.51
CA THR A 148 -20.79 -6.79 26.41
C THR A 148 -20.70 -5.40 27.04
N SER A 149 -20.95 -4.36 26.24
CA SER A 149 -21.32 -2.98 26.62
C SER A 149 -21.01 -2.55 28.06
N SER A 150 -19.96 -1.75 28.27
CA SER A 150 -19.98 -0.76 29.34
C SER A 150 -19.36 0.56 28.91
N SER A 151 -20.16 1.60 29.14
CA SER A 151 -19.88 3.01 28.91
C SER A 151 -18.68 3.48 29.71
N THR A 152 -17.52 3.65 29.06
CA THR A 152 -16.45 4.50 29.60
C THR A 152 -15.80 5.26 28.45
N TYR A 153 -16.04 6.58 28.41
CA TYR A 153 -15.44 7.61 27.56
C TYR A 153 -14.36 7.15 26.56
N THR A 154 -14.77 6.51 25.46
CA THR A 154 -13.89 6.30 24.32
C THR A 154 -13.79 7.63 23.58
N SER A 155 -12.60 8.23 23.55
CA SER A 155 -12.30 9.48 22.85
C SER A 155 -12.92 9.48 21.45
N LEU A 156 -13.32 10.66 20.93
CA LEU A 156 -13.75 10.80 19.53
C LEU A 156 -12.76 10.15 18.56
N LYS A 157 -11.47 10.13 18.92
CA LYS A 157 -10.41 9.40 18.20
C LYS A 157 -10.71 7.91 18.12
N THR A 158 -11.02 7.25 19.24
CA THR A 158 -11.35 5.82 19.29
C THR A 158 -12.65 5.50 18.56
N LYS A 159 -13.66 6.38 18.66
CA LYS A 159 -14.90 6.22 17.87
C LYS A 159 -14.64 6.39 16.37
N LEU A 160 -13.81 7.35 15.99
CA LEU A 160 -13.44 7.57 14.59
C LEU A 160 -12.61 6.39 14.08
N THR A 161 -11.55 5.97 14.78
CA THR A 161 -10.74 4.79 14.44
C THR A 161 -11.60 3.54 14.34
N ASN A 162 -12.55 3.32 15.26
CA ASN A 162 -13.45 2.18 15.21
C ASN A 162 -14.45 2.30 14.04
N VAL A 163 -15.04 3.47 13.79
CA VAL A 163 -15.94 3.69 12.64
C VAL A 163 -15.20 3.56 11.32
N ILE A 164 -13.96 4.05 11.22
CA ILE A 164 -13.09 3.88 10.06
C ILE A 164 -12.75 2.40 9.92
N SER A 165 -12.26 1.73 10.95
CA SER A 165 -11.91 0.32 10.88
C SER A 165 -13.10 -0.57 10.57
N SER A 166 -14.31 -0.19 11.02
CA SER A 166 -15.57 -0.89 10.71
C SER A 166 -16.13 -0.52 9.33
N ALA A 167 -15.85 0.67 8.79
CA ALA A 167 -16.28 1.09 7.44
C ALA A 167 -15.27 0.74 6.35
N THR A 168 -14.00 0.54 6.72
CA THR A 168 -12.89 0.10 5.88
C THR A 168 -12.45 -1.29 6.37
N ASP A 169 -13.43 -2.18 6.51
CA ASP A 169 -13.27 -3.48 7.14
C ASP A 169 -12.12 -4.24 6.48
N THR A 170 -11.02 -4.32 7.21
CA THR A 170 -9.77 -4.90 6.71
C THR A 170 -9.94 -6.39 6.43
N GLU A 171 -10.95 -7.02 7.04
CA GLU A 171 -11.29 -8.42 6.83
C GLU A 171 -12.26 -8.60 5.66
N GLU A 172 -13.22 -7.70 5.39
CA GLU A 172 -14.07 -7.82 4.19
C GLU A 172 -13.28 -7.70 2.89
N VAL A 173 -12.36 -6.73 2.81
CA VAL A 173 -11.46 -6.60 1.64
C VAL A 173 -10.56 -7.84 1.55
N HIS A 174 -10.10 -8.38 2.68
CA HIS A 174 -9.32 -9.61 2.71
C HIS A 174 -10.13 -10.79 2.16
N THR A 175 -11.36 -11.01 2.66
CA THR A 175 -12.28 -12.07 2.22
C THR A 175 -12.67 -11.92 0.75
N MET A 176 -12.96 -10.70 0.30
CA MET A 176 -13.29 -10.43 -1.10
C MET A 176 -12.10 -10.73 -2.01
N LEU A 177 -10.90 -10.31 -1.63
CA LEU A 177 -9.69 -10.58 -2.42
C LEU A 177 -9.32 -12.07 -2.40
N ASP A 178 -9.49 -12.75 -1.27
CA ASP A 178 -9.24 -14.20 -1.18
C ASP A 178 -10.24 -15.00 -2.03
N ALA A 179 -11.50 -14.55 -2.12
CA ALA A 179 -12.53 -15.18 -2.95
C ALA A 179 -12.36 -14.90 -4.46
N LEU A 180 -11.89 -13.69 -4.82
CA LEU A 180 -11.80 -13.27 -6.22
C LEU A 180 -10.46 -13.59 -6.87
N LEU A 181 -9.37 -13.68 -6.08
CA LEU A 181 -8.05 -13.97 -6.62
C LEU A 181 -7.82 -15.48 -6.75
N PRO A 182 -7.00 -15.92 -7.72
CA PRO A 182 -6.63 -17.31 -7.84
C PRO A 182 -5.97 -17.84 -6.55
N PRO A 183 -6.07 -19.16 -6.29
CA PRO A 183 -5.42 -19.76 -5.14
C PRO A 183 -3.91 -19.50 -5.18
N ASN A 184 -3.32 -19.24 -4.02
CA ASN A 184 -1.90 -18.92 -3.84
C ASN A 184 -1.47 -17.57 -4.43
N THR A 185 -2.40 -16.68 -4.76
CA THR A 185 -2.06 -15.32 -5.21
C THR A 185 -2.07 -14.31 -4.07
N TYR A 186 -2.84 -14.51 -3.00
CA TYR A 186 -2.96 -13.55 -1.91
C TYR A 186 -2.52 -14.11 -0.56
N PHE A 187 -1.67 -13.37 0.15
CA PHE A 187 -1.15 -13.74 1.45
C PHE A 187 -1.21 -12.56 2.41
N ARG A 188 -2.13 -12.62 3.38
CA ARG A 188 -2.22 -11.65 4.47
C ARG A 188 -1.46 -12.13 5.70
N PHE A 189 -0.53 -11.34 6.20
CA PHE A 189 0.14 -11.55 7.48
C PHE A 189 -0.33 -10.47 8.45
N ASN A 190 -1.16 -10.85 9.41
CA ASN A 190 -1.66 -9.93 10.43
C ASN A 190 -1.67 -10.69 11.78
N PRO A 191 -0.67 -10.45 12.65
CA PRO A 191 -0.56 -11.19 13.91
C PRO A 191 -1.70 -10.84 14.86
N TYR A 192 -2.20 -11.85 15.58
CA TYR A 192 -3.05 -11.61 16.74
C TYR A 192 -2.19 -11.16 17.91
N MET A 193 -2.49 -9.98 18.45
CA MET A 193 -1.82 -9.44 19.61
C MET A 193 -2.55 -9.85 20.88
N SER A 194 -1.80 -10.12 21.93
CA SER A 194 -2.32 -10.45 23.26
C SER A 194 -2.74 -9.23 24.06
N GLU A 195 -2.20 -8.05 23.74
CA GLU A 195 -2.51 -6.77 24.38
C GLU A 195 -2.89 -5.72 23.35
N ASP A 196 -3.72 -4.76 23.76
CA ASP A 196 -4.00 -3.55 22.99
C ASP A 196 -2.85 -2.55 23.18
N ILE A 197 -2.20 -2.16 22.09
CA ILE A 197 -1.06 -1.25 22.11
C ILE A 197 -1.41 -0.01 21.30
N SER A 198 -1.37 1.14 21.98
CA SER A 198 -1.63 2.44 21.38
C SER A 198 -0.66 2.79 20.26
N LEU A 199 -1.14 3.52 19.25
CA LEU A 199 -0.36 3.92 18.08
C LEU A 199 0.86 4.81 18.42
N ASP A 200 0.79 5.58 19.50
CA ASP A 200 1.85 6.47 20.00
C ASP A 200 2.83 5.81 20.97
N GLU A 201 2.73 4.50 21.18
CA GLU A 201 3.66 3.77 22.04
C GLU A 201 5.09 3.77 21.43
N ASN A 202 6.05 4.27 22.20
CA ASN A 202 7.45 4.41 21.79
C ASN A 202 8.44 3.84 22.81
N ARG A 203 7.96 3.27 23.93
CA ARG A 203 8.82 2.65 24.94
C ARG A 203 9.46 1.39 24.39
N GLN A 204 10.77 1.28 24.54
CA GLN A 204 11.56 0.17 24.00
C GLN A 204 11.00 -1.20 24.44
N GLU A 205 10.63 -1.35 25.70
CA GLU A 205 10.03 -2.58 26.24
C GLU A 205 8.78 -3.02 25.46
N ARG A 206 7.92 -2.06 25.09
CA ARG A 206 6.69 -2.33 24.33
C ARG A 206 6.98 -2.64 22.87
N LEU A 207 7.99 -2.00 22.28
CA LEU A 207 8.48 -2.32 20.93
C LEU A 207 9.10 -3.73 20.89
N ASP A 208 9.88 -4.09 21.90
CA ASP A 208 10.49 -5.41 22.02
C ASP A 208 9.42 -6.50 22.17
N PHE A 209 8.36 -6.21 22.93
CA PHE A 209 7.16 -7.06 23.02
C PHE A 209 6.49 -7.24 21.65
N LEU A 210 6.22 -6.16 20.91
CA LEU A 210 5.64 -6.22 19.56
C LEU A 210 6.49 -7.07 18.60
N GLN A 211 7.81 -6.91 18.65
CA GLN A 211 8.72 -7.72 17.86
C GLN A 211 8.68 -9.19 18.25
N ALA A 212 8.59 -9.50 19.55
CA ALA A 212 8.49 -10.87 20.04
C ALA A 212 7.19 -11.55 19.57
N GLU A 213 6.04 -10.86 19.66
CA GLU A 213 4.77 -11.36 19.13
C GLU A 213 4.83 -11.57 17.61
N GLY A 214 5.43 -10.64 16.87
CA GLY A 214 5.67 -10.77 15.43
C GLY A 214 6.51 -12.00 15.08
N ARG A 215 7.61 -12.25 15.82
CA ARG A 215 8.45 -13.44 15.62
C ARG A 215 7.69 -14.74 15.90
N ARG A 216 6.97 -14.82 17.03
CA ARG A 216 6.13 -15.99 17.37
C ARG A 216 5.07 -16.27 16.31
N TYR A 217 4.45 -15.22 15.78
CA TYR A 217 3.48 -15.35 14.70
C TYR A 217 4.13 -15.92 13.43
N LEU A 218 5.31 -15.43 13.05
CA LEU A 218 6.03 -15.95 11.89
C LEU A 218 6.46 -17.41 12.07
N GLU A 219 6.92 -17.80 13.26
CA GLU A 219 7.26 -19.19 13.58
C GLU A 219 6.04 -20.12 13.42
N ARG A 220 4.88 -19.71 13.94
CA ARG A 220 3.61 -20.47 13.77
C ARG A 220 3.15 -20.54 12.31
N ASN A 221 3.52 -19.56 11.50
CA ASN A 221 3.12 -19.44 10.10
C ASN A 221 4.28 -19.74 9.13
N GLU A 222 5.29 -20.48 9.56
CA GLU A 222 6.51 -20.71 8.78
C GLU A 222 6.21 -21.34 7.41
N ASN A 223 5.25 -22.27 7.35
CA ASN A 223 4.81 -22.90 6.10
C ASN A 223 4.23 -21.88 5.12
N LYS A 224 3.44 -20.91 5.60
CA LYS A 224 2.89 -19.82 4.79
C LYS A 224 4.00 -18.90 4.30
N LEU A 225 4.98 -18.58 5.16
CA LEU A 225 6.15 -17.78 4.80
C LEU A 225 7.01 -18.47 3.72
N LYS A 226 7.30 -19.76 3.88
CA LYS A 226 8.02 -20.59 2.90
C LYS A 226 7.30 -20.63 1.56
N LYS A 227 5.97 -20.75 1.57
CA LYS A 227 5.14 -20.74 0.37
C LYS A 227 5.15 -19.37 -0.34
N VAL A 228 5.11 -18.28 0.41
CA VAL A 228 5.25 -16.93 -0.17
C VAL A 228 6.64 -16.77 -0.78
N ALA A 229 7.69 -17.17 -0.06
CA ALA A 229 9.06 -17.10 -0.56
C ALA A 229 9.23 -17.89 -1.87
N SER A 230 8.70 -19.12 -1.95
CA SER A 230 8.79 -19.93 -3.17
C SER A 230 8.03 -19.32 -4.35
N VAL A 231 6.86 -18.72 -4.12
CA VAL A 231 6.10 -18.03 -5.17
C VAL A 231 6.82 -16.76 -5.63
N LEU A 232 7.42 -15.99 -4.70
CA LEU A 232 8.12 -14.73 -5.02
C LEU A 232 9.46 -14.95 -5.74
N THR A 233 10.15 -16.06 -5.46
CA THR A 233 11.42 -16.41 -6.11
C THR A 233 11.23 -17.17 -7.41
N GLN A 234 10.00 -17.58 -7.74
CA GLN A 234 9.71 -18.28 -8.98
C GLN A 234 10.04 -17.39 -10.18
N GLU A 235 10.99 -17.84 -10.99
CA GLU A 235 11.32 -17.16 -12.23
C GLU A 235 10.18 -17.26 -13.25
N LYS A 236 10.00 -16.19 -14.02
CA LYS A 236 9.13 -16.21 -15.19
C LYS A 236 9.62 -17.26 -16.18
N GLY A 237 8.71 -18.12 -16.64
CA GLY A 237 9.00 -19.08 -17.70
C GLY A 237 9.43 -18.38 -18.99
N ILE A 238 10.18 -19.09 -19.84
CA ILE A 238 10.70 -18.53 -21.11
C ILE A 238 9.57 -18.01 -22.00
N VAL A 239 8.46 -18.75 -22.09
CA VAL A 239 7.26 -18.35 -22.85
C VAL A 239 6.67 -17.05 -22.32
N GLN A 240 6.59 -16.88 -20.99
CA GLN A 240 6.08 -15.65 -20.38
C GLN A 240 7.02 -14.47 -20.63
N LYS A 241 8.34 -14.68 -20.53
CA LYS A 241 9.35 -13.67 -20.88
C LYS A 241 9.23 -13.23 -22.34
N LEU A 242 9.00 -14.17 -23.26
CA LEU A 242 8.83 -13.88 -24.69
C LEU A 242 7.50 -13.16 -24.99
N ALA A 243 6.39 -13.58 -24.36
CA ALA A 243 5.10 -12.94 -24.52
C ALA A 243 5.10 -11.49 -24.00
N GLU A 244 5.68 -11.26 -22.82
CA GLU A 244 5.84 -9.91 -22.26
C GLU A 244 6.76 -9.04 -23.13
N TRP A 245 7.83 -9.62 -23.69
CA TRP A 245 8.70 -8.90 -24.61
C TRP A 245 7.99 -8.51 -25.91
N ALA A 246 7.21 -9.42 -26.49
CA ALA A 246 6.41 -9.17 -27.68
C ALA A 246 5.35 -8.09 -27.43
N GLN A 247 4.66 -8.14 -26.28
CA GLN A 247 3.70 -7.12 -25.88
C GLN A 247 4.36 -5.75 -25.69
N LEU A 248 5.48 -5.69 -24.97
CA LEU A 248 6.22 -4.44 -24.78
C LEU A 248 6.65 -3.85 -26.14
N LYS A 249 7.05 -4.70 -27.08
CA LYS A 249 7.39 -4.26 -28.44
C LYS A 249 6.17 -3.72 -29.16
N ALA A 250 5.03 -4.41 -29.13
CA ALA A 250 3.79 -3.92 -29.71
C ALA A 250 3.40 -2.55 -29.13
N ASP A 251 3.39 -2.41 -27.79
CA ASP A 251 3.02 -1.15 -27.12
C ASP A 251 3.98 0.01 -27.48
N MET A 252 5.28 -0.27 -27.66
CA MET A 252 6.25 0.73 -28.10
C MET A 252 6.03 1.19 -29.55
N TYR A 253 5.61 0.29 -30.45
CA TYR A 253 5.43 0.59 -31.87
C TYR A 253 4.02 1.11 -32.19
N ASP A 254 2.98 0.68 -31.47
CA ASP A 254 1.61 1.19 -31.62
C ASP A 254 1.43 2.60 -31.02
N GLY A 255 2.28 3.00 -30.07
CA GLY A 255 2.35 4.38 -29.57
C GLY A 255 3.03 5.37 -30.51
N LEU A 256 3.80 4.87 -31.49
CA LEU A 256 4.27 5.65 -32.63
C LEU A 256 3.24 5.51 -33.74
N ALA A 257 2.27 6.43 -33.77
CA ALA A 257 1.44 6.63 -34.95
C ALA A 257 2.34 7.01 -36.13
N PHE A 258 2.90 6.01 -36.81
CA PHE A 258 3.50 6.14 -38.13
C PHE A 258 2.35 6.25 -39.15
N ARG A 259 1.61 7.36 -39.04
CA ARG A 259 0.88 7.95 -40.14
C ARG A 259 1.45 9.34 -40.38
N SER A 260 2.72 9.37 -40.77
CA SER A 260 3.08 10.34 -41.80
C SER A 260 2.41 9.86 -43.09
N LYS A 261 1.36 10.56 -43.50
CA LYS A 261 0.93 10.58 -44.89
C LYS A 261 0.61 12.03 -45.22
N LEU A 262 1.51 12.56 -46.05
CA LEU A 262 1.43 13.68 -46.99
C LEU A 262 0.45 14.81 -46.68
#